data_AF-A0A8C8F5Q6-F1
#
_entry.id   AF-A0A8C8F5Q6-F1
#
_cell.length_a   1.000
_cell.length_b   1.000
_cell.length_c   1.000
_cell.angle_alpha   90.00
_cell.angle_beta   90.00
_cell.angle_gamma   90.00
#
_symmetry.space_group_name_H-M   'P 1'
#
loop_
_entity.id
_entity.type
_entity.pdbx_description
1 polymer ?
#
loop_
_entity_poly.entity_id
_entity_poly.type
_entity_poly.pdbx_seq_one_letter_code
_entity_poly.pdbx_strand_id
1 'polypeptide(L)'
;MAQWNDYHHEDEDVDGEERDESGVDYKSTGRDSLVFLVDASKEMFKGEDEEPSPFDMTMQCVRSVYTSKIISSDKDLVALVFYGTEQSKNPRNSFKHVYIYHDLDLPGARRVQDVDGLRGEKGAQVAGETMGSGNTNLGEALWCCSNLYSDIKLRLSHKRLMIFTCRDTPHGGDSERDRQARTKASDLKETGVVIDLMHLMKPGGFDVSLFFCDVVSPPEDEAELGLQMEPCGKLEDLQKRVRAKEMKKRSVASLNLCLGEGMNVAVGVYITALQARKPNAIKLYRDNNEPVRTKTRLYHTQTGSLLLPSDTKRVQVYAGRQIVMEKDEVDVIKKFSDPGLELIGFKPMERLKLHHHLRSAVFIYPEEEMVTGVWSACVNVFALCKYTRIRNSPPRFLALVPQKEEVDDGQAQIAAPGFHGIFLPYADDIRTLDTTQLPTASESQVDKMKEIVHKLRFKYRSDAFENPVLQQHYRNLEALALDLMAPEHIEDLTMPNVNMMDQRLGSLAQEFRDLVYPADYNPEGKTAPKRKPAEAAGGTEKKPKVEMSEDELRGHVQKGNLGKLTVPVLKDACKQFGVKVTGTKKQELIDALTAQLTK
;
A
#
# COMPACT_ATOMS: atom_id res chain seq x y z
N MET A 1 39.82 16.41 6.57
CA MET A 1 38.80 17.42 6.91
C MET A 1 37.45 16.75 6.89
N ALA A 2 37.15 16.07 8.00
CA ALA A 2 35.91 15.34 8.25
C ALA A 2 35.05 16.14 9.24
N GLN A 3 33.75 15.83 9.30
CA GLN A 3 32.75 16.25 10.31
C GLN A 3 32.04 17.62 10.12
N TRP A 4 31.39 17.88 8.98
CA TRP A 4 30.40 18.97 8.91
C TRP A 4 29.02 18.56 8.33
N ASN A 5 28.82 17.29 7.96
CA ASN A 5 27.56 16.82 7.37
C ASN A 5 26.61 16.08 8.33
N ASP A 6 26.99 15.81 9.58
CA ASP A 6 26.17 15.04 10.53
C ASP A 6 25.12 15.87 11.30
N TYR A 7 25.00 17.18 11.04
CA TYR A 7 24.17 18.07 11.86
C TYR A 7 23.03 18.80 11.11
N HIS A 8 22.79 18.49 9.84
CA HIS A 8 21.65 19.03 9.11
C HIS A 8 20.69 17.92 8.68
N HIS A 9 19.94 17.40 9.65
CA HIS A 9 18.62 16.86 9.35
C HIS A 9 17.60 18.00 9.37
N GLU A 10 16.91 18.19 8.25
CA GLU A 10 15.74 19.05 8.15
C GLU A 10 14.62 18.41 8.98
N ASP A 11 14.57 18.73 10.28
CA ASP A 11 13.42 18.45 11.13
C ASP A 11 12.33 19.50 10.81
N GLU A 12 11.46 19.18 9.86
CA GLU A 12 10.12 19.78 9.83
C GLU A 12 9.33 19.24 11.03
N ASP A 13 9.45 19.93 12.17
CA ASP A 13 8.60 19.77 13.35
C ASP A 13 7.17 20.22 13.01
N VAL A 14 6.37 19.31 12.46
CA VAL A 14 4.91 19.33 12.53
C VAL A 14 4.50 18.04 13.24
N ASP A 15 3.91 18.19 14.42
CA ASP A 15 3.27 17.17 15.26
C ASP A 15 3.55 15.69 14.92
N GLY A 16 4.51 15.11 15.63
CA GLY A 16 4.96 13.72 15.49
C GLY A 16 3.94 12.62 15.84
N GLU A 17 2.65 12.92 15.90
CA GLU A 17 1.57 11.91 15.93
C GLU A 17 1.00 11.61 14.54
N GLU A 18 1.24 12.49 13.56
CA GLU A 18 0.88 12.29 12.14
C GLU A 18 2.09 12.51 11.22
N ARG A 19 3.25 11.92 11.54
CA ARG A 19 4.24 11.66 10.48
C ARG A 19 3.63 10.58 9.59
N ASP A 20 2.87 11.04 8.61
CA ASP A 20 2.27 10.23 7.56
C ASP A 20 3.27 9.20 7.06
N GLU A 21 2.79 8.00 6.73
CA GLU A 21 3.58 6.93 6.10
C GLU A 21 4.31 7.40 4.82
N SER A 22 3.97 8.57 4.29
CA SER A 22 4.61 9.23 3.14
C SER A 22 5.96 9.89 3.42
N GLY A 23 6.37 10.05 4.68
CA GLY A 23 7.65 10.66 5.08
C GLY A 23 8.76 9.64 5.37
N VAL A 24 8.69 8.43 4.79
CA VAL A 24 9.74 7.42 4.95
C VAL A 24 10.95 7.82 4.12
N ASP A 25 11.95 8.37 4.79
CA ASP A 25 13.25 8.66 4.21
C ASP A 25 14.01 7.33 4.06
N TYR A 26 13.93 6.73 2.87
CA TYR A 26 14.67 5.52 2.56
C TYR A 26 16.17 5.84 2.58
N LYS A 27 16.98 5.00 3.24
CA LYS A 27 18.45 5.18 3.30
C LYS A 27 19.14 5.16 1.92
N SER A 28 18.45 4.77 0.85
CA SER A 28 19.01 4.75 -0.51
C SER A 28 18.90 6.12 -1.16
N THR A 29 20.05 6.77 -1.35
CA THR A 29 20.20 8.12 -1.90
C THR A 29 20.47 8.14 -3.42
N GLY A 30 20.38 6.99 -4.09
CA GLY A 30 20.60 6.85 -5.54
C GLY A 30 19.29 6.82 -6.34
N ARG A 31 19.41 6.98 -7.66
CA ARG A 31 18.31 6.75 -8.61
C ARG A 31 18.37 5.32 -9.13
N ASP A 32 17.22 4.66 -9.24
CA ASP A 32 17.17 3.36 -9.89
C ASP A 32 17.22 3.55 -11.41
N SER A 33 17.82 2.60 -12.10
CA SER A 33 18.00 2.64 -13.55
C SER A 33 17.57 1.31 -14.15
N LEU A 34 16.71 1.39 -15.16
CA LEU A 34 16.11 0.24 -15.84
C LEU A 34 16.30 0.37 -17.35
N VAL A 35 16.97 -0.60 -17.96
CA VAL A 35 17.14 -0.70 -19.40
C VAL A 35 16.29 -1.83 -19.94
N PHE A 36 15.35 -1.51 -20.83
CA PHE A 36 14.62 -2.48 -21.62
C PHE A 36 15.44 -2.82 -22.86
N LEU A 37 15.90 -4.08 -22.97
CA LEU A 37 16.60 -4.60 -24.14
C LEU A 37 15.67 -5.54 -24.90
N VAL A 38 15.15 -5.08 -26.05
CA VAL A 38 14.10 -5.76 -26.80
C VAL A 38 14.65 -6.35 -28.10
N ASP A 39 14.35 -7.63 -28.34
CA ASP A 39 14.66 -8.30 -29.60
C ASP A 39 13.77 -7.76 -30.73
N ALA A 40 14.38 -7.30 -31.81
CA ALA A 40 13.70 -6.81 -33.02
C ALA A 40 13.84 -7.79 -34.20
N SER A 41 14.02 -9.08 -33.91
CA SER A 41 14.10 -10.11 -34.95
C SER A 41 12.73 -10.48 -35.48
N LYS A 42 12.70 -11.02 -36.71
CA LYS A 42 11.46 -11.33 -37.45
C LYS A 42 10.46 -12.19 -36.68
N GLU A 43 10.93 -13.04 -35.77
CA GLU A 43 10.09 -13.93 -34.95
C GLU A 43 9.29 -13.18 -33.89
N MET A 44 9.78 -12.04 -33.39
CA MET A 44 9.10 -11.22 -32.40
C MET A 44 7.84 -10.54 -32.95
N PHE A 45 7.77 -10.35 -34.27
CA PHE A 45 6.65 -9.69 -34.95
C PHE A 45 5.57 -10.67 -35.43
N LYS A 46 5.73 -11.98 -35.20
CA LYS A 46 4.75 -13.00 -35.55
C LYS A 46 3.82 -13.24 -34.37
N GLY A 47 2.54 -12.90 -34.50
CA GLY A 47 1.50 -13.33 -33.55
C GLY A 47 1.00 -14.73 -33.85
N GLU A 48 0.48 -15.40 -32.83
CA GLU A 48 -0.41 -16.56 -32.99
C GLU A 48 -1.85 -16.06 -33.17
N ASP A 49 -2.71 -16.83 -33.83
CA ASP A 49 -4.07 -16.40 -34.18
C ASP A 49 -4.85 -15.92 -32.93
N GLU A 50 -5.36 -14.68 -32.97
CA GLU A 50 -6.05 -13.92 -31.90
C GLU A 50 -5.18 -13.33 -30.76
N GLU A 51 -3.90 -13.69 -30.62
CA GLU A 51 -3.01 -13.11 -29.60
C GLU A 51 -2.04 -12.05 -30.16
N PRO A 52 -1.74 -10.99 -29.41
CA PRO A 52 -0.79 -9.96 -29.84
C PRO A 52 0.60 -10.56 -30.05
N SER A 53 1.34 -10.05 -31.04
CA SER A 53 2.72 -10.48 -31.27
C SER A 53 3.60 -10.29 -30.00
N PRO A 54 4.65 -11.11 -29.81
CA PRO A 54 5.59 -10.94 -28.69
C PRO A 54 6.17 -9.51 -28.59
N PHE A 55 6.41 -8.87 -29.73
CA PHE A 55 6.83 -7.47 -29.82
C PHE A 55 5.76 -6.51 -29.27
N ASP A 56 4.51 -6.65 -29.70
CA ASP A 56 3.41 -5.81 -29.23
C ASP A 56 3.17 -6.00 -27.73
N MET A 57 3.16 -7.25 -27.24
CA MET A 57 3.09 -7.54 -25.79
C MET A 57 4.18 -6.81 -25.01
N THR A 58 5.41 -6.82 -25.56
CA THR A 58 6.55 -6.12 -24.96
C THR A 58 6.33 -4.61 -24.94
N MET A 59 5.90 -4.00 -26.05
CA MET A 59 5.65 -2.55 -26.11
C MET A 59 4.51 -2.10 -25.17
N GLN A 60 3.45 -2.90 -25.05
CA GLN A 60 2.38 -2.68 -24.08
C GLN A 60 2.90 -2.73 -22.63
N CYS A 61 3.78 -3.68 -22.33
CA CYS A 61 4.43 -3.79 -21.03
C CYS A 61 5.36 -2.61 -20.73
N VAL A 62 6.23 -2.24 -21.68
CA VAL A 62 7.14 -1.09 -21.56
C VAL A 62 6.36 0.21 -21.31
N ARG A 63 5.27 0.45 -22.06
CA ARG A 63 4.37 1.59 -21.82
C ARG A 63 3.83 1.61 -20.39
N SER A 64 3.32 0.46 -19.92
CA SER A 64 2.78 0.30 -18.57
C SER A 64 3.81 0.66 -17.50
N VAL A 65 5.06 0.24 -17.66
CA VAL A 65 6.16 0.60 -16.74
C VAL A 65 6.48 2.09 -16.83
N TYR A 66 6.60 2.68 -18.02
CA TYR A 66 6.85 4.12 -18.17
C TYR A 66 5.78 4.95 -17.45
N THR A 67 4.50 4.62 -17.64
CA THR A 67 3.40 5.31 -16.94
C THR A 67 3.45 5.07 -15.43
N SER A 68 3.75 3.85 -14.99
CA SER A 68 3.83 3.51 -13.57
C SER A 68 4.98 4.24 -12.86
N LYS A 69 6.14 4.39 -13.53
CA LYS A 69 7.28 5.17 -13.03
C LYS A 69 6.95 6.64 -12.87
N ILE A 70 6.23 7.25 -13.82
CA ILE A 70 5.77 8.65 -13.69
C ILE A 70 4.90 8.82 -12.44
N ILE A 71 4.06 7.83 -12.11
CA ILE A 71 3.14 7.89 -10.97
C ILE A 71 3.84 7.63 -9.63
N SER A 72 4.77 6.67 -9.60
CA SER A 72 5.28 6.08 -8.35
C SER A 72 6.75 6.36 -8.05
N SER A 73 7.58 6.69 -9.06
CA SER A 73 9.04 6.87 -8.92
C SER A 73 9.59 7.72 -10.07
N ASP A 74 9.20 9.00 -10.09
CA ASP A 74 9.48 9.96 -11.16
C ASP A 74 10.98 10.30 -11.34
N LYS A 75 11.83 9.90 -10.38
CA LYS A 75 13.28 10.12 -10.41
C LYS A 75 14.07 8.97 -11.02
N ASP A 76 13.44 7.81 -11.25
CA ASP A 76 14.11 6.65 -11.83
C ASP A 76 14.40 6.90 -13.32
N LEU A 77 15.51 6.33 -13.80
CA LEU A 77 15.92 6.46 -15.19
C LEU A 77 15.50 5.21 -15.98
N VAL A 78 14.92 5.42 -17.16
CA VAL A 78 14.49 4.35 -18.06
C VAL A 78 15.12 4.53 -19.44
N ALA A 79 15.53 3.42 -20.05
CA ALA A 79 16.03 3.37 -21.43
C ALA A 79 15.31 2.28 -22.22
N LEU A 80 15.16 2.49 -23.53
CA LEU A 80 14.60 1.51 -24.46
C LEU A 80 15.60 1.28 -25.60
N VAL A 81 16.12 0.06 -25.66
CA VAL A 81 17.16 -0.37 -26.61
C VAL A 81 16.63 -1.58 -27.37
N PHE A 82 16.78 -1.55 -28.69
CA PHE A 82 16.45 -2.67 -29.56
C PHE A 82 17.72 -3.30 -30.14
N TYR A 83 17.75 -4.62 -30.25
CA TYR A 83 18.85 -5.36 -30.87
C TYR A 83 18.33 -6.32 -31.95
N GLY A 84 19.20 -6.68 -32.90
CA GLY A 84 18.78 -7.43 -34.08
C GLY A 84 18.06 -6.55 -35.11
N THR A 85 18.33 -5.24 -35.09
CA THR A 85 17.77 -4.27 -36.03
C THR A 85 18.59 -4.18 -37.31
N GLU A 86 18.01 -3.73 -38.42
CA GLU A 86 18.78 -3.47 -39.64
C GLU A 86 19.57 -2.16 -39.51
N GLN A 87 18.92 -1.11 -38.99
CA GLN A 87 19.51 0.20 -38.72
C GLN A 87 20.25 0.19 -37.39
N SER A 88 21.33 0.98 -37.28
CA SER A 88 22.08 1.16 -36.04
C SER A 88 22.01 2.61 -35.57
N LYS A 89 21.66 2.81 -34.30
CA LYS A 89 21.60 4.13 -33.66
C LYS A 89 22.14 4.01 -32.24
N ASN A 90 23.42 4.29 -32.05
CA ASN A 90 24.07 4.28 -30.74
C ASN A 90 25.22 5.30 -30.73
N PRO A 91 25.74 5.71 -29.55
CA PRO A 91 26.84 6.66 -29.45
C PRO A 91 28.01 6.23 -30.33
N ARG A 92 28.44 7.13 -31.23
CA ARG A 92 29.52 6.89 -32.22
C ARG A 92 29.24 5.77 -33.24
N ASN A 93 28.01 5.25 -33.31
CA ASN A 93 27.56 4.18 -34.19
C ASN A 93 28.52 2.98 -34.23
N SER A 94 29.09 2.63 -33.07
CA SER A 94 30.16 1.65 -32.94
C SER A 94 29.64 0.21 -32.87
N PHE A 95 28.36 0.02 -32.56
CA PHE A 95 27.71 -1.28 -32.48
C PHE A 95 26.74 -1.46 -33.65
N LYS A 96 26.84 -2.57 -34.38
CA LYS A 96 25.95 -2.85 -35.51
C LYS A 96 24.70 -3.56 -35.00
N HIS A 97 23.56 -3.29 -35.65
CA HIS A 97 22.27 -3.91 -35.34
C HIS A 97 21.74 -3.61 -33.93
N VAL A 98 22.20 -2.51 -33.33
CA VAL A 98 21.75 -2.00 -32.03
C VAL A 98 21.21 -0.59 -32.18
N TYR A 99 19.97 -0.38 -31.73
CA TYR A 99 19.24 0.87 -31.87
C TYR A 99 18.74 1.35 -30.51
N ILE A 100 19.31 2.45 -30.03
CA ILE A 100 18.87 3.16 -28.82
C ILE A 100 17.71 4.07 -29.21
N TYR A 101 16.51 3.65 -28.83
CA TYR A 101 15.29 4.40 -29.10
C TYR A 101 15.13 5.51 -28.07
N HIS A 102 15.22 5.17 -26.78
CA HIS A 102 15.34 6.12 -25.68
C HIS A 102 16.64 5.89 -24.92
N ASP A 103 17.41 6.96 -24.77
CA ASP A 103 18.58 6.98 -23.88
C ASP A 103 18.14 6.96 -22.41
N LEU A 104 19.05 6.59 -21.50
CA LEU A 104 18.79 6.44 -20.09
C LEU A 104 18.51 7.81 -19.44
N ASP A 105 17.24 8.11 -19.20
CA ASP A 105 16.78 9.39 -18.67
C ASP A 105 15.41 9.21 -17.98
N LEU A 106 14.89 10.29 -17.40
CA LEU A 106 13.57 10.32 -16.77
C LEU A 106 12.46 9.92 -17.78
N PRO A 107 11.44 9.17 -17.34
CA PRO A 107 10.24 8.96 -18.16
C PRO A 107 9.49 10.29 -18.34
N GLY A 108 8.77 10.43 -19.45
CA GLY A 108 8.00 11.64 -19.74
C GLY A 108 6.94 11.41 -20.80
N ALA A 109 6.01 12.36 -20.93
CA ALA A 109 4.83 12.19 -21.79
C ALA A 109 5.20 11.90 -23.26
N ARG A 110 6.21 12.59 -23.81
CA ARG A 110 6.67 12.34 -25.19
C ARG A 110 7.20 10.92 -25.36
N ARG A 111 8.02 10.43 -24.41
CA ARG A 111 8.53 9.05 -24.44
C ARG A 111 7.41 8.02 -24.32
N VAL A 112 6.38 8.30 -23.53
CA VAL A 112 5.18 7.44 -23.45
C VAL A 112 4.47 7.40 -24.80
N GLN A 113 4.30 8.55 -25.45
CA GLN A 113 3.70 8.67 -26.78
C GLN A 113 4.53 7.95 -27.85
N ASP A 114 5.86 8.06 -27.81
CA ASP A 114 6.76 7.38 -28.75
C ASP A 114 6.63 5.85 -28.64
N VAL A 115 6.58 5.31 -27.42
CA VAL A 115 6.31 3.87 -27.20
C VAL A 115 4.89 3.49 -27.62
N ASP A 116 3.90 4.36 -27.39
CA ASP A 116 2.52 4.11 -27.82
C ASP A 116 2.41 3.99 -29.34
N GLY A 117 3.21 4.76 -30.08
CA GLY A 117 3.35 4.66 -31.54
C GLY A 117 3.94 3.34 -32.04
N LEU A 118 4.58 2.55 -31.18
CA LEU A 118 5.12 1.22 -31.51
C LEU A 118 4.16 0.06 -31.17
N ARG A 119 2.95 0.34 -30.67
CA ARG A 119 1.95 -0.67 -30.32
C ARG A 119 1.08 -1.09 -31.50
N GLY A 120 0.59 -2.33 -31.43
CA GLY A 120 -0.29 -2.96 -32.41
C GLY A 120 0.37 -3.18 -33.77
N GLU A 121 -0.43 -3.61 -34.74
CA GLU A 121 0.06 -3.91 -36.10
C GLU A 121 0.69 -2.69 -36.79
N LYS A 122 0.10 -1.50 -36.61
CA LYS A 122 0.64 -0.25 -37.15
C LYS A 122 2.01 0.07 -36.54
N GLY A 123 2.15 -0.11 -35.23
CA GLY A 123 3.42 0.10 -34.55
C GLY A 123 4.50 -0.89 -34.98
N ALA A 124 4.13 -2.15 -35.22
CA ALA A 124 5.04 -3.14 -35.80
C ALA A 124 5.51 -2.73 -37.21
N GLN A 125 4.64 -2.17 -38.04
CA GLN A 125 5.02 -1.63 -39.35
C GLN A 125 5.99 -0.44 -39.19
N VAL A 126 5.70 0.51 -38.30
CA VAL A 126 6.59 1.65 -38.01
C VAL A 126 7.96 1.17 -37.51
N ALA A 127 8.01 0.16 -36.65
CA ALA A 127 9.26 -0.45 -36.19
C ALA A 127 10.02 -1.11 -37.36
N GLY A 128 9.32 -1.82 -38.24
CA GLY A 128 9.89 -2.42 -39.45
C GLY A 128 10.49 -1.39 -40.41
N GLU A 129 9.79 -0.27 -40.63
CA GLU A 129 10.25 0.81 -41.52
C GLU A 129 11.40 1.62 -40.90
N THR A 130 11.35 1.86 -39.59
CA THR A 130 12.32 2.72 -38.90
C THR A 130 13.60 1.98 -38.52
N MET A 131 13.47 0.72 -38.10
CA MET A 131 14.56 -0.05 -37.47
C MET A 131 14.95 -1.25 -38.32
N GLY A 132 13.97 -1.91 -38.95
CA GLY A 132 14.15 -3.18 -39.69
C GLY A 132 14.58 -4.35 -38.80
N SER A 133 14.64 -5.55 -39.37
CA SER A 133 15.13 -6.75 -38.70
C SER A 133 16.40 -7.28 -39.38
N GLY A 134 17.51 -7.23 -38.66
CA GLY A 134 18.85 -7.59 -39.12
C GLY A 134 19.45 -8.78 -38.39
N ASN A 135 20.79 -8.87 -38.42
CA ASN A 135 21.53 -9.92 -37.74
C ASN A 135 21.61 -9.65 -36.23
N THR A 136 21.56 -10.72 -35.44
CA THR A 136 21.62 -10.62 -33.98
C THR A 136 23.06 -10.74 -33.48
N ASN A 137 23.46 -9.78 -32.63
CA ASN A 137 24.67 -9.85 -31.82
C ASN A 137 24.35 -9.34 -30.41
N LEU A 138 24.04 -10.27 -29.50
CA LEU A 138 23.70 -9.92 -28.12
C LEU A 138 24.92 -9.37 -27.36
N GLY A 139 26.13 -9.81 -27.68
CA GLY A 139 27.35 -9.31 -27.02
C GLY A 139 27.58 -7.82 -27.24
N GLU A 140 27.38 -7.33 -28.47
CA GLU A 140 27.42 -5.89 -28.77
C GLU A 140 26.28 -5.11 -28.11
N ALA A 141 25.07 -5.70 -28.06
CA ALA A 141 23.92 -5.08 -27.40
C ALA A 141 24.15 -4.91 -25.88
N LEU A 142 24.65 -5.95 -25.21
CA LEU A 142 25.02 -5.91 -23.79
C LEU A 142 26.11 -4.87 -23.53
N TRP A 143 27.11 -4.78 -24.43
CA TRP A 143 28.15 -3.76 -24.30
C TRP A 143 27.58 -2.34 -24.48
N CYS A 144 26.68 -2.13 -25.44
CA CYS A 144 25.97 -0.87 -25.60
C CYS A 144 25.21 -0.48 -24.32
N CYS A 145 24.49 -1.42 -23.70
CA CYS A 145 23.81 -1.19 -22.42
C CYS A 145 24.80 -0.86 -21.27
N SER A 146 25.99 -1.47 -21.24
CA SER A 146 27.04 -1.14 -20.26
C SER A 146 27.50 0.32 -20.38
N ASN A 147 27.64 0.81 -21.62
CA ASN A 147 28.01 2.21 -21.88
C ASN A 147 26.91 3.17 -21.42
N LEU A 148 25.63 2.81 -21.61
CA LEU A 148 24.49 3.61 -21.12
C LEU A 148 24.57 3.86 -19.62
N TYR A 149 24.89 2.84 -18.82
CA TYR A 149 25.06 3.02 -17.37
C TYR A 149 26.28 3.86 -17.00
N SER A 150 27.34 3.78 -17.80
CA SER A 150 28.61 4.46 -17.54
C SER A 150 28.58 5.95 -17.89
N ASP A 151 27.75 6.33 -18.86
CA ASP A 151 27.61 7.72 -19.31
C ASP A 151 26.78 8.59 -18.33
N ILE A 152 26.05 7.96 -17.40
CA ILE A 152 25.27 8.68 -16.39
C ILE A 152 26.16 9.24 -15.29
N LYS A 153 26.13 10.57 -15.15
CA LYS A 153 26.86 11.32 -14.10
C LYS A 153 26.19 11.27 -12.73
N LEU A 154 24.96 10.78 -12.66
CA LEU A 154 24.17 10.67 -11.44
C LEU A 154 24.55 9.40 -10.68
N ARG A 155 24.43 9.43 -9.35
CA ARG A 155 24.62 8.23 -8.54
C ARG A 155 23.45 7.26 -8.75
N LEU A 156 23.72 6.14 -9.40
CA LEU A 156 22.76 5.05 -9.57
C LEU A 156 22.79 4.14 -8.34
N SER A 157 21.63 3.89 -7.74
CA SER A 157 21.48 2.92 -6.62
C SER A 157 21.40 1.50 -7.16
N HIS A 158 20.50 1.28 -8.13
CA HIS A 158 20.27 -0.02 -8.73
C HIS A 158 20.30 0.08 -10.25
N LYS A 159 20.96 -0.90 -10.88
CA LYS A 159 21.08 -1.02 -12.33
C LYS A 159 20.46 -2.33 -12.75
N ARG A 160 19.42 -2.29 -13.57
CA ARG A 160 18.69 -3.49 -14.01
C ARG A 160 18.49 -3.50 -15.52
N LEU A 161 18.88 -4.61 -16.15
CA LEU A 161 18.70 -4.86 -17.57
C LEU A 161 17.65 -5.96 -17.74
N MET A 162 16.53 -5.66 -18.41
CA MET A 162 15.51 -6.66 -18.75
C MET A 162 15.58 -7.00 -20.23
N ILE A 163 15.83 -8.27 -20.55
CA ILE A 163 15.93 -8.78 -21.91
C ILE A 163 14.58 -9.37 -22.33
N PHE A 164 13.99 -8.89 -23.42
CA PHE A 164 12.73 -9.39 -23.98
C PHE A 164 13.02 -10.10 -25.30
N THR A 165 12.76 -11.41 -25.36
CA THR A 165 13.02 -12.22 -26.57
C THR A 165 12.19 -13.50 -26.57
N CYS A 166 11.84 -13.98 -27.77
CA CYS A 166 11.29 -15.32 -27.98
C CYS A 166 12.36 -16.34 -28.46
N ARG A 167 13.64 -15.94 -28.56
CA ARG A 167 14.74 -16.79 -29.04
C ARG A 167 15.65 -17.26 -27.92
N ASP A 168 15.60 -18.55 -27.64
CA ASP A 168 16.50 -19.26 -26.71
C ASP A 168 17.95 -19.39 -27.22
N THR A 169 18.17 -19.35 -28.53
CA THR A 169 19.48 -19.46 -29.19
C THR A 169 19.78 -18.21 -30.05
N PRO A 170 20.16 -17.07 -29.43
CA PRO A 170 20.19 -15.77 -30.10
C PRO A 170 21.17 -15.68 -31.29
N HIS A 171 22.22 -16.51 -31.33
CA HIS A 171 23.23 -16.50 -32.39
C HIS A 171 23.18 -17.73 -33.32
N GLY A 172 22.16 -18.58 -33.22
CA GLY A 172 21.98 -19.72 -34.12
C GLY A 172 23.14 -20.73 -34.13
N GLY A 173 23.87 -20.86 -33.02
CA GLY A 173 25.00 -21.79 -32.89
C GLY A 173 26.40 -21.22 -33.17
N ASP A 174 26.54 -19.91 -33.38
CA ASP A 174 27.84 -19.24 -33.46
C ASP A 174 28.52 -19.17 -32.08
N SER A 175 29.44 -20.11 -31.84
CA SER A 175 30.12 -20.28 -30.55
C SER A 175 30.97 -19.07 -30.14
N GLU A 176 31.53 -18.32 -31.08
CA GLU A 176 32.33 -17.13 -30.77
C GLU A 176 31.45 -15.98 -30.28
N ARG A 177 30.29 -15.77 -30.93
CA ARG A 177 29.32 -14.76 -30.49
C ARG A 177 28.67 -15.14 -29.16
N ASP A 178 28.38 -16.42 -28.97
CA ASP A 178 27.87 -16.91 -27.68
C ASP A 178 28.88 -16.66 -26.56
N ARG A 179 30.15 -16.99 -26.78
CA ARG A 179 31.22 -16.75 -25.82
C ARG A 179 31.36 -15.26 -25.51
N GLN A 180 31.35 -14.42 -26.54
CA GLN A 180 31.43 -12.96 -26.37
C GLN A 180 30.25 -12.42 -25.54
N ALA A 181 29.03 -12.88 -25.81
CA ALA A 181 27.85 -12.46 -25.07
C ALA A 181 27.88 -12.90 -23.61
N ARG A 182 28.30 -14.15 -23.32
CA ARG A 182 28.48 -14.65 -21.94
C ARG A 182 29.54 -13.84 -21.19
N THR A 183 30.68 -13.53 -21.82
CA THR A 183 31.70 -12.66 -21.21
C THR A 183 31.15 -11.28 -20.91
N LYS A 184 30.44 -10.64 -21.85
CA LYS A 184 29.87 -9.30 -21.63
C LYS A 184 28.76 -9.28 -20.58
N ALA A 185 27.98 -10.34 -20.47
CA ALA A 185 27.01 -10.51 -19.38
C ALA A 185 27.71 -10.62 -18.02
N SER A 186 28.82 -11.38 -17.94
CA SER A 186 29.64 -11.46 -16.73
C SER A 186 30.20 -10.10 -16.33
N ASP A 187 30.80 -9.37 -17.29
CA ASP A 187 31.32 -8.02 -17.07
C ASP A 187 30.24 -7.08 -16.50
N LEU A 188 29.02 -7.13 -17.06
CA LEU A 188 27.87 -6.35 -16.57
C LEU A 188 27.50 -6.71 -15.14
N LYS A 189 27.40 -8.01 -14.83
CA LYS A 189 27.10 -8.50 -13.48
C LYS A 189 28.14 -8.04 -12.47
N GLU A 190 29.43 -8.07 -12.82
CA GLU A 190 30.52 -7.55 -11.97
C GLU A 190 30.41 -6.05 -11.69
N THR A 191 29.82 -5.26 -12.59
CA THR A 191 29.54 -3.83 -12.36
C THR A 191 28.28 -3.56 -11.51
N GLY A 192 27.64 -4.61 -11.00
CA GLY A 192 26.43 -4.57 -10.17
C GLY A 192 25.13 -4.43 -10.96
N VAL A 193 25.12 -4.77 -12.26
CA VAL A 193 23.90 -4.80 -13.07
C VAL A 193 23.20 -6.14 -12.90
N VAL A 194 21.93 -6.10 -12.51
CA VAL A 194 21.07 -7.28 -12.47
C VAL A 194 20.47 -7.49 -13.85
N ILE A 195 20.65 -8.69 -14.43
CA ILE A 195 20.14 -9.06 -15.75
C ILE A 195 18.98 -10.03 -15.59
N ASP A 196 17.79 -9.60 -15.99
CA ASP A 196 16.59 -10.44 -16.02
C ASP A 196 16.20 -10.81 -17.44
N LEU A 197 15.67 -12.02 -17.59
CA LEU A 197 15.08 -12.49 -18.85
C LEU A 197 13.55 -12.48 -18.76
N MET A 198 12.93 -11.79 -19.71
CA MET A 198 11.51 -11.81 -20.01
C MET A 198 11.31 -12.62 -21.29
N HIS A 199 11.44 -13.94 -21.17
CA HIS A 199 11.31 -14.84 -22.30
C HIS A 199 9.84 -15.07 -22.67
N LEU A 200 9.57 -14.97 -23.96
CA LEU A 200 8.23 -14.98 -24.55
C LEU A 200 7.97 -16.32 -25.22
N MET A 201 6.72 -16.78 -25.18
CA MET A 201 6.32 -18.05 -25.76
C MET A 201 6.65 -18.10 -27.26
N LYS A 202 7.15 -19.24 -27.72
CA LYS A 202 7.30 -19.58 -29.14
C LYS A 202 6.77 -20.99 -29.42
N PRO A 203 6.43 -21.30 -30.68
CA PRO A 203 6.17 -22.67 -31.10
C PRO A 203 7.38 -23.57 -30.77
N GLY A 204 7.17 -24.57 -29.91
CA GLY A 204 8.23 -25.46 -29.42
C GLY A 204 8.79 -25.13 -28.03
N GLY A 205 8.27 -24.10 -27.35
CA GLY A 205 8.69 -23.71 -26.00
C GLY A 205 9.98 -22.90 -25.97
N PHE A 206 10.43 -22.47 -24.80
CA PHE A 206 11.66 -21.69 -24.63
C PHE A 206 12.58 -22.41 -23.64
N ASP A 207 13.80 -22.78 -24.06
CA ASP A 207 14.75 -23.48 -23.19
C ASP A 207 15.87 -22.54 -22.72
N VAL A 208 15.77 -22.12 -21.45
CA VAL A 208 16.73 -21.23 -20.79
C VAL A 208 18.12 -21.88 -20.64
N SER A 209 18.18 -23.21 -20.53
CA SER A 209 19.42 -23.96 -20.27
C SER A 209 20.41 -23.92 -21.43
N LEU A 210 19.95 -23.65 -22.65
CA LEU A 210 20.78 -23.62 -23.84
C LEU A 210 21.78 -22.45 -23.83
N PHE A 211 21.35 -21.29 -23.33
CA PHE A 211 22.14 -20.06 -23.44
C PHE A 211 21.96 -19.12 -22.25
N PHE A 212 20.73 -18.78 -21.90
CA PHE A 212 20.47 -17.69 -20.96
C PHE A 212 20.81 -18.01 -19.51
N CYS A 213 20.91 -19.29 -19.13
CA CYS A 213 21.34 -19.72 -17.79
C CYS A 213 22.66 -19.06 -17.31
N ASP A 214 23.61 -18.84 -18.21
CA ASP A 214 24.89 -18.19 -17.87
C ASP A 214 24.84 -16.65 -17.99
N VAL A 215 23.83 -16.13 -18.70
CA VAL A 215 23.67 -14.69 -18.99
C VAL A 215 22.90 -13.99 -17.88
N VAL A 216 21.79 -14.57 -17.44
CA VAL A 216 20.93 -13.97 -16.40
C VAL A 216 21.67 -13.90 -15.06
N SER A 217 21.19 -13.02 -14.19
CA SER A 217 21.63 -12.98 -12.79
C SER A 217 21.00 -14.14 -12.02
N PRO A 218 21.73 -14.74 -11.06
CA PRO A 218 21.19 -15.82 -10.26
C PRO A 218 19.96 -15.31 -9.48
N PRO A 219 18.91 -16.15 -9.34
CA PRO A 219 17.72 -15.77 -8.58
C PRO A 219 18.07 -15.59 -7.09
N GLU A 220 17.42 -14.62 -6.44
CA GLU A 220 17.53 -14.39 -5.00
C GLU A 220 16.82 -15.49 -4.19
N ASP A 221 15.75 -16.07 -4.72
CA ASP A 221 14.89 -17.06 -4.06
C ASP A 221 14.26 -18.09 -5.05
N GLU A 222 13.62 -19.13 -4.51
CA GLU A 222 12.98 -20.19 -5.32
C GLU A 222 11.85 -19.64 -6.21
N ALA A 223 11.12 -18.61 -5.77
CA ALA A 223 10.09 -17.97 -6.57
C ALA A 223 10.69 -17.25 -7.78
N GLU A 224 11.81 -16.54 -7.61
CA GLU A 224 12.51 -15.91 -8.71
C GLU A 224 13.07 -16.96 -9.70
N LEU A 225 13.52 -18.12 -9.21
CA LEU A 225 13.94 -19.22 -10.07
C LEU A 225 12.78 -19.72 -10.94
N GLY A 226 11.57 -19.90 -10.38
CA GLY A 226 10.38 -20.28 -11.13
C GLY A 226 10.03 -19.29 -12.25
N LEU A 227 10.07 -17.98 -11.94
CA LEU A 227 9.86 -16.91 -12.91
C LEU A 227 10.90 -16.87 -14.04
N GLN A 228 12.13 -17.33 -13.75
CA GLN A 228 13.19 -17.41 -14.75
C GLN A 228 13.03 -18.62 -15.69
N MET A 229 12.25 -19.64 -15.33
CA MET A 229 12.16 -20.90 -16.09
C MET A 229 10.99 -21.00 -17.07
N GLU A 230 9.83 -20.39 -16.79
CA GLU A 230 8.62 -20.55 -17.64
C GLU A 230 8.37 -19.38 -18.60
N PRO A 231 8.11 -19.60 -19.91
CA PRO A 231 7.87 -18.51 -20.85
C PRO A 231 6.52 -17.83 -20.67
N CYS A 232 6.47 -16.52 -20.93
CA CYS A 232 5.22 -15.75 -20.91
C CYS A 232 4.46 -15.91 -22.23
N GLY A 233 3.25 -16.49 -22.17
CA GLY A 233 2.31 -16.52 -23.30
C GLY A 233 1.35 -15.33 -23.31
N LYS A 234 0.96 -14.81 -22.14
CA LYS A 234 -0.06 -13.75 -22.02
C LYS A 234 0.52 -12.43 -21.57
N LEU A 235 -0.12 -11.34 -22.01
CA LEU A 235 0.26 -9.98 -21.62
C LEU A 235 0.16 -9.77 -20.10
N GLU A 236 -0.88 -10.28 -19.47
CA GLU A 236 -1.10 -10.14 -18.02
C GLU A 236 0.06 -10.79 -17.23
N ASP A 237 0.51 -11.97 -17.65
CA ASP A 237 1.59 -12.70 -16.98
C ASP A 237 2.93 -11.97 -17.18
N LEU A 238 3.18 -11.45 -18.39
CA LEU A 238 4.36 -10.62 -18.67
C LEU A 238 4.36 -9.34 -17.81
N GLN A 239 3.22 -8.66 -17.70
CA GLN A 239 3.09 -7.46 -16.88
C GLN A 239 3.31 -7.75 -15.39
N LYS A 240 2.75 -8.84 -14.86
CA LYS A 240 3.00 -9.27 -13.48
C LYS A 240 4.48 -9.55 -13.24
N ARG A 241 5.12 -10.30 -14.14
CA ARG A 241 6.55 -10.65 -14.03
C ARG A 241 7.45 -9.43 -14.07
N VAL A 242 7.19 -8.52 -15.01
CA VAL A 242 7.94 -7.25 -15.10
C VAL A 242 7.73 -6.41 -13.85
N ARG A 243 6.49 -6.25 -13.36
CA ARG A 243 6.21 -5.51 -12.12
C ARG A 243 6.91 -6.11 -10.90
N ALA A 244 6.94 -7.44 -10.80
CA ALA A 244 7.63 -8.14 -9.70
C ALA A 244 9.14 -7.87 -9.68
N LYS A 245 9.76 -7.66 -10.86
CA LYS A 245 11.20 -7.41 -11.00
C LYS A 245 11.58 -5.93 -11.16
N GLU A 246 10.62 -5.08 -11.51
CA GLU A 246 10.82 -3.64 -11.71
C GLU A 246 11.18 -2.94 -10.39
N MET A 247 10.45 -3.26 -9.32
CA MET A 247 10.62 -2.63 -8.02
C MET A 247 11.59 -3.45 -7.16
N LYS A 248 12.63 -2.80 -6.62
CA LYS A 248 13.46 -3.45 -5.60
C LYS A 248 12.74 -3.43 -4.25
N LYS A 249 12.94 -4.50 -3.47
CA LYS A 249 12.64 -4.56 -2.03
C LYS A 249 13.33 -3.37 -1.32
N ARG A 250 12.55 -2.39 -0.84
CA ARG A 250 13.05 -1.23 -0.09
C ARG A 250 12.64 -1.35 1.37
N SER A 251 13.61 -1.59 2.26
CA SER A 251 13.36 -1.60 3.69
C SER A 251 13.18 -0.18 4.23
N VAL A 252 12.13 0.00 5.03
CA VAL A 252 11.80 1.25 5.74
C VAL A 252 12.69 1.42 6.96
N ALA A 253 13.06 0.31 7.59
CA ALA A 253 14.01 0.25 8.69
C ALA A 253 14.68 -1.13 8.69
N SER A 254 15.92 -1.16 9.17
CA SER A 254 16.60 -2.39 9.60
C SER A 254 16.67 -2.32 11.12
N LEU A 255 16.09 -3.33 11.79
CA LEU A 255 15.91 -3.37 13.24
C LEU A 255 16.40 -4.72 13.80
N ASN A 256 16.72 -4.74 15.08
CA ASN A 256 16.97 -5.98 15.80
C ASN A 256 15.65 -6.51 16.39
N LEU A 257 15.35 -7.77 16.10
CA LEU A 257 14.34 -8.57 16.77
C LEU A 257 14.99 -9.29 17.96
N CYS A 258 14.74 -8.80 19.16
CA CYS A 258 15.24 -9.33 20.42
C CYS A 258 14.28 -10.43 20.93
N LEU A 259 14.74 -11.68 20.92
CA LEU A 259 13.96 -12.83 21.40
C LEU A 259 14.17 -13.10 22.90
N GLY A 260 15.25 -12.56 23.46
CA GLY A 260 15.67 -12.73 24.86
C GLY A 260 17.07 -12.16 25.08
N GLU A 261 17.64 -12.35 26.28
CA GLU A 261 18.98 -11.86 26.60
C GLU A 261 20.04 -12.45 25.66
N GLY A 262 20.66 -11.61 24.84
CA GLY A 262 21.73 -11.98 23.91
C GLY A 262 21.27 -12.62 22.59
N MET A 263 19.97 -12.83 22.37
CA MET A 263 19.44 -13.39 21.12
C MET A 263 18.76 -12.30 20.28
N ASN A 264 19.52 -11.73 19.34
CA ASN A 264 19.04 -10.71 18.42
C ASN A 264 19.13 -11.23 16.98
N VAL A 265 18.05 -11.07 16.23
CA VAL A 265 17.99 -11.36 14.79
C VAL A 265 17.81 -10.04 14.07
N ALA A 266 18.63 -9.75 13.07
CA ALA A 266 18.44 -8.58 12.23
C ALA A 266 17.28 -8.81 11.26
N VAL A 267 16.36 -7.86 11.22
CA VAL A 267 15.15 -7.93 10.39
C VAL A 267 14.93 -6.63 9.64
N GLY A 268 14.58 -6.76 8.36
CA GLY A 268 14.09 -5.67 7.55
C GLY A 268 12.59 -5.46 7.77
N VAL A 269 12.20 -4.19 7.94
CA VAL A 269 10.79 -3.77 7.99
C VAL A 269 10.42 -3.21 6.63
N TYR A 270 9.40 -3.79 6.00
CA TYR A 270 8.90 -3.42 4.69
C TYR A 270 7.45 -2.93 4.79
N ILE A 271 7.06 -2.02 3.91
CA ILE A 271 5.65 -1.62 3.74
C ILE A 271 5.22 -2.17 2.39
N THR A 272 4.27 -3.11 2.40
CA THR A 272 3.75 -3.78 1.19
C THR A 272 2.56 -3.07 0.58
N ALA A 273 1.86 -2.24 1.37
CA ALA A 273 0.75 -1.41 0.91
C ALA A 273 0.95 0.02 1.44
N LEU A 274 1.12 0.97 0.51
CA LEU A 274 1.25 2.39 0.82
C LEU A 274 0.17 3.16 0.07
N GLN A 275 -0.47 4.12 0.73
CA GLN A 275 -1.44 4.99 0.09
C GLN A 275 -0.75 5.86 -0.97
N ALA A 276 -1.07 5.64 -2.24
CA ALA A 276 -0.65 6.53 -3.32
C ALA A 276 -1.39 7.89 -3.16
N ARG A 277 -0.61 8.97 -3.08
CA ARG A 277 -1.14 10.34 -2.91
C ARG A 277 -0.83 11.18 -4.14
N LYS A 278 -1.65 12.21 -4.35
CA LYS A 278 -1.39 13.20 -5.39
C LYS A 278 -0.06 13.92 -5.07
N PRO A 279 0.85 14.06 -6.03
CA PRO A 279 2.11 14.76 -5.80
C PRO A 279 1.87 16.22 -5.40
N ASN A 280 2.74 16.74 -4.53
CA ASN A 280 2.69 18.13 -4.11
C ASN A 280 3.09 19.06 -5.26
N ALA A 281 2.46 20.23 -5.32
CA ALA A 281 2.78 21.23 -6.32
C ALA A 281 4.21 21.76 -6.14
N ILE A 282 4.96 21.85 -7.24
CA ILE A 282 6.31 22.44 -7.27
C ILE A 282 6.18 23.92 -7.65
N LYS A 283 6.80 24.81 -6.87
CA LYS A 283 6.83 26.24 -7.19
C LYS A 283 7.80 26.47 -8.35
N LEU A 284 7.33 27.16 -9.40
CA LEU A 284 8.11 27.47 -10.60
C LEU A 284 8.30 28.98 -10.76
N TYR A 285 9.39 29.39 -11.39
CA TYR A 285 9.60 30.77 -11.81
C TYR A 285 8.79 31.05 -13.08
N ARG A 286 8.04 32.17 -13.10
CA ARG A 286 7.03 32.46 -14.13
C ARG A 286 7.60 32.49 -15.56
N ASP A 287 8.79 33.07 -15.75
CA ASP A 287 9.25 33.38 -17.11
C ASP A 287 9.96 32.20 -17.78
N ASN A 288 10.53 31.26 -17.00
CA ASN A 288 11.33 30.15 -17.52
C ASN A 288 10.90 28.76 -17.02
N ASN A 289 9.87 28.69 -16.16
CA ASN A 289 9.35 27.45 -15.56
C ASN A 289 10.38 26.63 -14.76
N GLU A 290 11.48 27.23 -14.30
CA GLU A 290 12.46 26.53 -13.47
C GLU A 290 11.97 26.36 -12.02
N PRO A 291 12.25 25.22 -11.36
CA PRO A 291 11.89 24.99 -9.96
C PRO A 291 12.53 25.99 -8.99
N VAL A 292 11.74 26.51 -8.05
CA VAL A 292 12.17 27.48 -7.04
C VAL A 292 12.49 26.79 -5.71
N ARG A 293 13.70 27.02 -5.19
CA ARG A 293 14.09 26.54 -3.86
C ARG A 293 13.51 27.43 -2.76
N THR A 294 12.72 26.84 -1.86
CA THR A 294 12.20 27.53 -0.66
C THR A 294 13.22 27.39 0.48
N LYS A 295 13.52 28.49 1.19
CA LYS A 295 14.32 28.49 2.42
C LYS A 295 13.50 29.16 3.53
N THR A 296 13.14 28.40 4.56
CA THR A 296 12.40 28.92 5.72
C THR A 296 13.39 29.32 6.81
N ARG A 297 13.22 30.53 7.37
CA ARG A 297 14.07 31.06 8.44
C ARG A 297 13.18 31.73 9.49
N LEU A 298 13.49 31.51 10.76
CA LEU A 298 12.80 32.12 11.89
C LEU A 298 13.58 33.35 12.35
N TYR A 299 12.86 34.44 12.63
CA TYR A 299 13.46 35.70 13.07
C TYR A 299 12.73 36.23 14.30
N HIS A 300 13.47 36.89 15.18
CA HIS A 300 12.89 37.61 16.30
C HIS A 300 12.16 38.87 15.81
N THR A 301 10.90 39.04 16.18
CA THR A 301 10.02 40.08 15.61
C THR A 301 10.47 41.52 15.88
N GLN A 302 11.09 41.78 17.03
CA GLN A 302 11.52 43.15 17.40
C GLN A 302 12.93 43.51 16.91
N THR A 303 13.87 42.56 16.95
CA THR A 303 15.29 42.80 16.63
C THR A 303 15.62 42.44 15.17
N GLY A 304 14.77 41.66 14.50
CA GLY A 304 15.02 41.14 13.15
C GLY A 304 16.14 40.11 13.08
N SER A 305 16.70 39.68 14.22
CA SER A 305 17.79 38.71 14.27
C SER A 305 17.30 37.31 13.93
N LEU A 306 18.12 36.54 13.20
CA LEU A 306 17.85 35.13 12.94
C LEU A 306 17.84 34.36 14.26
N LEU A 307 16.83 33.51 14.46
CA LEU A 307 16.71 32.64 15.62
C LEU A 307 17.37 31.30 15.34
N LEU A 308 18.30 30.91 16.20
CA LEU A 308 18.87 29.56 16.22
C LEU A 308 17.96 28.64 17.06
N PRO A 309 18.05 27.31 16.87
CA PRO A 309 17.30 26.37 17.71
C PRO A 309 17.50 26.58 19.22
N SER A 310 18.71 26.99 19.64
CA SER A 310 19.06 27.33 21.02
C SER A 310 18.38 28.59 21.57
N ASP A 311 17.90 29.47 20.69
CA ASP A 311 17.23 30.72 21.06
C ASP A 311 15.72 30.52 21.30
N THR A 312 15.22 29.31 21.05
CA THR A 312 13.79 28.98 21.09
C THR A 312 13.49 27.89 22.10
N LYS A 313 12.38 28.02 22.83
CA LYS A 313 11.85 27.00 23.74
C LYS A 313 10.47 26.54 23.29
N ARG A 314 10.04 25.36 23.73
CA ARG A 314 8.68 24.85 23.52
C ARG A 314 7.81 25.24 24.71
N VAL A 315 6.58 25.68 24.44
CA VAL A 315 5.64 26.11 25.49
C VAL A 315 4.29 25.45 25.26
N GLN A 316 3.72 24.89 26.33
CA GLN A 316 2.32 24.46 26.39
C GLN A 316 1.61 25.19 27.53
N VAL A 317 0.36 25.62 27.30
CA VAL A 317 -0.42 26.38 28.28
C VAL A 317 -1.60 25.56 28.76
N TYR A 318 -1.62 25.25 30.06
CA TYR A 318 -2.71 24.51 30.71
C TYR A 318 -3.28 25.32 31.87
N ALA A 319 -4.60 25.56 31.84
CA ALA A 319 -5.31 26.32 32.87
C ALA A 319 -4.65 27.67 33.23
N GLY A 320 -4.12 28.39 32.24
CA GLY A 320 -3.42 29.67 32.43
C GLY A 320 -1.99 29.57 32.94
N ARG A 321 -1.47 28.36 33.21
CA ARG A 321 -0.07 28.14 33.57
C ARG A 321 0.73 27.78 32.33
N GLN A 322 1.84 28.49 32.11
CA GLN A 322 2.80 28.18 31.06
C GLN A 322 3.78 27.11 31.55
N ILE A 323 3.93 26.05 30.75
CA ILE A 323 4.92 24.99 30.95
C ILE A 323 5.94 25.15 29.82
N VAL A 324 7.16 25.54 30.18
CA VAL A 324 8.26 25.80 29.25
C VAL A 324 9.20 24.61 29.31
N MET A 325 9.58 24.10 28.13
CA MET A 325 10.48 22.95 27.97
C MET A 325 11.51 23.25 26.88
N GLU A 326 12.72 22.73 27.05
CA GLU A 326 13.71 22.67 25.97
C GLU A 326 13.34 21.60 24.94
N LYS A 327 13.87 21.70 23.71
CA LYS A 327 13.65 20.66 22.68
C LYS A 327 14.09 19.27 23.19
N ASP A 328 15.25 19.20 23.82
CA ASP A 328 15.80 17.95 24.36
C ASP A 328 14.92 17.35 25.45
N GLU A 329 14.27 18.18 26.28
CA GLU A 329 13.34 17.69 27.31
C GLU A 329 12.11 17.03 26.67
N VAL A 330 11.57 17.63 25.59
CA VAL A 330 10.45 17.05 24.83
C VAL A 330 10.85 15.71 24.20
N ASP A 331 12.07 15.59 23.69
CA ASP A 331 12.57 14.36 23.10
C ASP A 331 12.79 13.25 24.15
N VAL A 332 13.28 13.61 25.34
CA VAL A 332 13.45 12.69 26.47
C VAL A 332 12.09 12.17 26.95
N ILE A 333 11.05 13.02 27.02
CA ILE A 333 9.69 12.59 27.39
C ILE A 333 9.16 11.50 26.44
N LYS A 334 9.54 11.54 25.17
CA LYS A 334 9.12 10.55 24.16
C LYS A 334 10.00 9.30 24.12
N LYS A 335 11.11 9.24 24.86
CA LYS A 335 12.06 8.12 24.82
C LYS A 335 11.67 7.02 25.81
N PHE A 336 11.30 5.85 25.29
CA PHE A 336 10.94 4.67 26.09
C PHE A 336 11.93 3.50 25.92
N SER A 337 12.21 3.13 24.68
CA SER A 337 13.14 2.06 24.32
C SER A 337 13.97 2.47 23.10
N ASP A 338 15.10 1.80 22.90
CA ASP A 338 15.87 1.95 21.68
C ASP A 338 15.14 1.32 20.48
N PRO A 339 15.44 1.73 19.24
CA PRO A 339 14.80 1.17 18.05
C PRO A 339 15.00 -0.35 17.94
N GLY A 340 13.91 -1.07 17.76
CA GLY A 340 13.91 -2.53 17.75
C GLY A 340 12.53 -3.14 17.87
N LEU A 341 12.51 -4.47 17.76
CA LEU A 341 11.37 -5.34 18.04
C LEU A 341 11.71 -6.20 19.25
N GLU A 342 11.05 -5.99 20.38
CA GLU A 342 11.27 -6.82 21.57
C GLU A 342 10.13 -7.83 21.71
N LEU A 343 10.44 -9.12 21.73
CA LEU A 343 9.46 -10.17 21.96
C LEU A 343 8.92 -10.12 23.39
N ILE A 344 7.59 -10.11 23.53
CA ILE A 344 6.89 -10.18 24.81
C ILE A 344 6.41 -11.61 25.09
N GLY A 345 5.95 -12.30 24.05
CA GLY A 345 5.48 -13.68 24.15
C GLY A 345 4.58 -14.06 22.97
N PHE A 346 3.88 -15.19 23.08
CA PHE A 346 3.01 -15.72 22.03
C PHE A 346 1.55 -15.73 22.47
N LYS A 347 0.63 -15.42 21.56
CA LYS A 347 -0.82 -15.46 21.80
C LYS A 347 -1.55 -16.24 20.69
N PRO A 348 -2.69 -16.90 21.00
CA PRO A 348 -3.51 -17.58 19.99
C PRO A 348 -4.11 -16.59 18.98
N MET A 349 -4.24 -17.01 17.72
CA MET A 349 -4.83 -16.19 16.66
C MET A 349 -6.27 -15.72 16.94
N GLU A 350 -7.06 -16.51 17.68
CA GLU A 350 -8.43 -16.16 18.06
C GLU A 350 -8.53 -14.84 18.87
N ARG A 351 -7.44 -14.44 19.54
CA ARG A 351 -7.38 -13.17 20.29
C ARG A 351 -7.15 -11.96 19.39
N LEU A 352 -6.72 -12.16 18.15
CA LEU A 352 -6.51 -11.10 17.17
C LEU A 352 -7.81 -10.87 16.40
N LYS A 353 -8.48 -9.75 16.68
CA LYS A 353 -9.77 -9.42 16.09
C LYS A 353 -9.59 -8.53 14.86
N LEU A 354 -10.30 -8.84 13.77
CA LEU A 354 -10.25 -8.08 12.52
C LEU A 354 -10.60 -6.59 12.69
N HIS A 355 -11.57 -6.27 13.56
CA HIS A 355 -12.01 -4.89 13.82
C HIS A 355 -11.05 -4.07 14.70
N HIS A 356 -9.96 -4.66 15.21
CA HIS A 356 -8.90 -3.92 15.90
C HIS A 356 -7.85 -3.35 14.92
N HIS A 357 -8.15 -3.27 13.63
CA HIS A 357 -7.27 -2.65 12.65
C HIS A 357 -7.12 -1.16 12.92
N LEU A 358 -5.86 -0.71 13.07
CA LEU A 358 -5.52 0.70 13.30
C LEU A 358 -4.96 1.38 12.05
N ARG A 359 -3.99 0.73 11.39
CA ARG A 359 -3.26 1.23 10.22
C ARG A 359 -2.68 0.08 9.42
N SER A 360 -2.13 0.39 8.25
CA SER A 360 -1.43 -0.55 7.36
C SER A 360 -0.44 -1.43 8.14
N ALA A 361 -0.49 -2.74 7.88
CA ALA A 361 0.46 -3.68 8.47
C ALA A 361 1.85 -3.48 7.85
N VAL A 362 2.90 -3.77 8.63
CA VAL A 362 4.26 -3.89 8.11
C VAL A 362 4.57 -5.35 7.81
N PHE A 363 5.54 -5.59 6.93
CA PHE A 363 6.06 -6.92 6.65
C PHE A 363 7.48 -7.04 7.18
N ILE A 364 7.74 -8.08 7.97
CA ILE A 364 9.03 -8.33 8.62
C ILE A 364 9.67 -9.53 7.94
N TYR A 365 10.88 -9.33 7.44
CA TYR A 365 11.66 -10.33 6.71
C TYR A 365 13.11 -10.35 7.22
N PRO A 366 13.79 -11.51 7.27
CA PRO A 366 15.20 -11.59 7.68
C PRO A 366 16.08 -10.68 6.86
N GLU A 367 17.07 -10.07 7.51
CA GLU A 367 18.20 -9.49 6.80
C GLU A 367 19.38 -10.47 6.94
N GLU A 368 19.43 -11.48 6.05
CA GLU A 368 20.41 -12.58 6.13
C GLU A 368 21.87 -12.12 6.01
N GLU A 369 22.10 -10.90 5.49
CA GLU A 369 23.43 -10.27 5.53
C GLU A 369 23.98 -10.10 6.96
N MET A 370 23.10 -10.10 7.97
CA MET A 370 23.46 -9.86 9.37
C MET A 370 23.33 -11.09 10.28
N VAL A 371 22.41 -12.04 10.02
CA VAL A 371 22.26 -13.28 10.84
C VAL A 371 21.65 -14.43 10.00
N THR A 372 22.27 -15.62 9.99
CA THR A 372 21.73 -16.85 9.37
C THR A 372 20.85 -17.63 10.36
N GLY A 373 19.59 -17.92 10.02
CA GLY A 373 18.68 -18.66 10.91
C GLY A 373 17.36 -19.11 10.27
N VAL A 374 16.87 -20.28 10.70
CA VAL A 374 15.65 -20.95 10.18
C VAL A 374 14.38 -20.26 10.69
N TRP A 375 13.57 -19.77 9.76
CA TRP A 375 12.35 -18.99 10.01
C TRP A 375 11.07 -19.86 9.92
N SER A 376 11.04 -21.02 10.59
CA SER A 376 9.85 -21.88 10.61
C SER A 376 8.91 -21.50 11.75
N ALA A 377 7.92 -20.65 11.49
CA ALA A 377 7.00 -20.15 12.51
C ALA A 377 5.81 -21.08 12.81
N CYS A 378 5.40 -21.12 14.09
CA CYS A 378 4.27 -21.88 14.61
C CYS A 378 2.93 -21.39 13.98
N VAL A 379 2.20 -22.30 13.34
CA VAL A 379 1.10 -21.99 12.41
C VAL A 379 -0.19 -21.44 13.08
N ASN A 380 -0.32 -21.50 14.41
CA ASN A 380 -1.58 -21.17 15.12
C ASN A 380 -1.46 -20.07 16.19
N VAL A 381 -0.28 -19.45 16.33
CA VAL A 381 -0.02 -18.38 17.31
C VAL A 381 0.66 -17.20 16.62
N PHE A 382 0.47 -16.00 17.15
CA PHE A 382 1.24 -14.82 16.75
C PHE A 382 2.22 -14.44 17.86
N ALA A 383 3.38 -13.90 17.48
CA ALA A 383 4.31 -13.31 18.42
C ALA A 383 3.89 -11.87 18.72
N LEU A 384 3.68 -11.56 20.01
CA LEU A 384 3.43 -10.21 20.48
C LEU A 384 4.76 -9.52 20.74
N CYS A 385 5.00 -8.40 20.07
CA CYS A 385 6.23 -7.64 20.18
C CYS A 385 5.96 -6.17 20.55
N LYS A 386 6.92 -5.56 21.25
CA LYS A 386 7.02 -4.10 21.40
C LYS A 386 7.85 -3.56 20.25
N TYR A 387 7.26 -2.72 19.42
CA TYR A 387 7.87 -2.14 18.22
C TYR A 387 8.22 -0.67 18.47
N THR A 388 9.50 -0.32 18.31
CA THR A 388 9.99 1.06 18.34
C THR A 388 10.76 1.31 17.05
N ARG A 389 10.24 2.17 16.17
CA ARG A 389 10.83 2.36 14.83
C ARG A 389 12.07 3.26 14.85
N ILE A 390 11.98 4.38 15.55
CA ILE A 390 13.02 5.42 15.58
C ILE A 390 13.30 5.84 17.03
N ARG A 391 14.47 6.46 17.27
CA ARG A 391 14.82 6.99 18.58
C ARG A 391 13.82 8.07 18.99
N ASN A 392 13.62 8.22 20.30
CA ASN A 392 12.73 9.24 20.88
C ASN A 392 11.27 9.12 20.37
N SER A 393 10.79 7.88 20.16
CA SER A 393 9.40 7.61 19.79
C SER A 393 8.74 6.65 20.80
N PRO A 394 7.44 6.85 21.12
CA PRO A 394 6.70 5.90 21.94
C PRO A 394 6.57 4.53 21.24
N PRO A 395 6.66 3.41 21.98
CA PRO A 395 6.52 2.09 21.40
C PRO A 395 5.06 1.79 21.04
N ARG A 396 4.86 0.89 20.08
CA ARG A 396 3.56 0.31 19.75
C ARG A 396 3.60 -1.21 19.91
N PHE A 397 2.48 -1.82 20.27
CA PHE A 397 2.38 -3.27 20.25
C PHE A 397 2.10 -3.77 18.82
N LEU A 398 2.84 -4.80 18.43
CA LEU A 398 2.78 -5.41 17.11
C LEU A 398 2.49 -6.90 17.28
N ALA A 399 1.50 -7.42 16.55
CA ALA A 399 1.26 -8.84 16.41
C ALA A 399 1.96 -9.34 15.15
N LEU A 400 3.03 -10.13 15.29
CA LEU A 400 3.72 -10.80 14.20
C LEU A 400 2.98 -12.08 13.84
N VAL A 401 2.20 -11.99 12.76
CA VAL A 401 1.41 -13.09 12.19
C VAL A 401 2.23 -13.80 11.12
N PRO A 402 2.51 -15.10 11.25
CA PRO A 402 3.29 -15.83 10.25
C PRO A 402 2.51 -15.94 8.94
N GLN A 403 3.21 -15.67 7.84
CA GLN A 403 2.72 -15.84 6.48
C GLN A 403 3.56 -16.89 5.76
N LYS A 404 2.89 -17.88 5.17
CA LYS A 404 3.50 -18.85 4.27
C LYS A 404 3.56 -18.27 2.87
N GLU A 405 4.55 -18.73 2.12
CA GLU A 405 4.65 -18.40 0.71
C GLU A 405 3.47 -18.97 -0.09
N GLU A 406 2.93 -18.16 -1.00
CA GLU A 406 1.91 -18.55 -1.97
C GLU A 406 2.33 -18.04 -3.35
N VAL A 407 2.36 -18.93 -4.33
CA VAL A 407 2.70 -18.64 -5.74
C VAL A 407 1.49 -18.89 -6.62
N ASP A 408 1.34 -18.09 -7.67
CA ASP A 408 0.29 -18.27 -8.69
C ASP A 408 0.66 -19.35 -9.72
N ASP A 409 -0.29 -19.66 -10.61
CA ASP A 409 -0.09 -20.66 -11.67
C ASP A 409 1.07 -20.30 -12.63
N GLY A 410 1.47 -19.03 -12.71
CA GLY A 410 2.59 -18.54 -13.52
C GLY A 410 3.89 -18.39 -12.74
N GLN A 411 4.00 -19.05 -11.58
CA GLN A 411 5.13 -18.99 -10.64
C GLN A 411 5.40 -17.59 -10.06
N ALA A 412 4.47 -16.64 -10.20
CA ALA A 412 4.61 -15.33 -9.58
C ALA A 412 4.20 -15.41 -8.10
N GLN A 413 5.06 -14.89 -7.22
CA GLN A 413 4.77 -14.84 -5.79
C GLN A 413 3.58 -13.92 -5.50
N ILE A 414 2.49 -14.48 -4.96
CA ILE A 414 1.31 -13.75 -4.48
C ILE A 414 1.55 -13.26 -3.04
N ALA A 415 2.06 -14.14 -2.19
CA ALA A 415 2.33 -13.87 -0.78
C ALA A 415 3.77 -14.27 -0.45
N ALA A 416 4.56 -13.31 0.05
CA ALA A 416 5.93 -13.56 0.46
C ALA A 416 5.99 -14.30 1.81
N PRO A 417 6.96 -15.22 2.02
CA PRO A 417 7.18 -15.85 3.31
C PRO A 417 7.71 -14.84 4.34
N GLY A 418 7.17 -14.81 5.56
CA GLY A 418 7.65 -13.88 6.59
C GLY A 418 6.62 -13.64 7.69
N PHE A 419 6.65 -12.45 8.31
CA PHE A 419 5.64 -12.05 9.29
C PHE A 419 4.93 -10.75 8.90
N HIS A 420 3.60 -10.75 8.96
CA HIS A 420 2.83 -9.52 9.01
C HIS A 420 2.82 -8.95 10.42
N GLY A 421 3.40 -7.77 10.59
CA GLY A 421 3.29 -6.97 11.80
C GLY A 421 2.01 -6.15 11.79
N ILE A 422 1.00 -6.62 12.51
CA ILE A 422 -0.29 -5.94 12.68
C ILE A 422 -0.25 -5.07 13.92
N PHE A 423 -0.47 -3.76 13.75
CA PHE A 423 -0.51 -2.81 14.86
C PHE A 423 -1.73 -3.07 15.75
N LEU A 424 -1.50 -3.18 17.05
CA LEU A 424 -2.56 -3.37 18.04
C LEU A 424 -2.94 -2.02 18.67
N PRO A 425 -4.24 -1.73 18.83
CA PRO A 425 -4.70 -0.50 19.46
C PRO A 425 -4.39 -0.49 20.96
N TYR A 426 -4.04 0.68 21.47
CA TYR A 426 -4.11 0.97 22.91
C TYR A 426 -5.56 1.21 23.34
N ALA A 427 -5.78 1.32 24.65
CA ALA A 427 -7.11 1.61 25.19
C ALA A 427 -7.66 2.93 24.64
N ASP A 428 -6.80 3.93 24.44
CA ASP A 428 -7.15 5.26 23.93
C ASP A 428 -7.66 5.24 22.47
N ASP A 429 -7.27 4.23 21.68
CA ASP A 429 -7.68 4.08 20.29
C ASP A 429 -9.10 3.46 20.17
N ILE A 430 -9.58 2.79 21.22
CA ILE A 430 -10.86 2.09 21.23
C ILE A 430 -11.98 3.06 21.63
N ARG A 431 -12.95 3.25 20.73
CA ARG A 431 -14.11 4.11 20.96
C ARG A 431 -15.31 3.31 21.49
N THR A 432 -15.85 3.72 22.62
CA THR A 432 -17.09 3.16 23.17
C THR A 432 -18.30 3.68 22.40
N LEU A 433 -19.16 2.78 21.94
CA LEU A 433 -20.38 3.11 21.19
C LEU A 433 -21.60 2.86 22.07
N ASP A 434 -22.49 3.85 22.16
CA ASP A 434 -23.81 3.69 22.79
C ASP A 434 -24.76 3.02 21.79
N THR A 435 -24.76 1.69 21.77
CA THR A 435 -25.63 0.93 20.87
C THR A 435 -27.04 0.81 21.45
N THR A 436 -28.06 1.26 20.72
CA THR A 436 -29.46 0.94 21.01
C THR A 436 -29.74 -0.51 20.67
N GLN A 437 -30.59 -1.19 21.45
CA GLN A 437 -31.05 -2.53 21.09
C GLN A 437 -31.91 -2.44 19.83
N LEU A 438 -31.37 -2.96 18.72
CA LEU A 438 -32.08 -3.04 17.45
C LEU A 438 -32.74 -4.43 17.33
N PRO A 439 -33.92 -4.53 16.71
CA PRO A 439 -34.56 -5.81 16.46
C PRO A 439 -33.71 -6.64 15.49
N THR A 440 -33.55 -7.92 15.78
CA THR A 440 -32.90 -8.88 14.88
C THR A 440 -33.83 -9.22 13.71
N ALA A 441 -33.28 -9.38 12.52
CA ALA A 441 -34.03 -9.78 11.33
C ALA A 441 -34.61 -11.21 11.46
N SER A 442 -35.73 -11.47 10.80
CA SER A 442 -36.31 -12.83 10.72
C SER A 442 -35.49 -13.73 9.78
N GLU A 443 -35.63 -15.05 9.92
CA GLU A 443 -34.97 -16.02 9.03
C GLU A 443 -35.34 -15.78 7.56
N SER A 444 -36.61 -15.45 7.28
CA SER A 444 -37.07 -15.14 5.92
C SER A 444 -36.39 -13.91 5.31
N GLN A 445 -36.14 -12.86 6.10
CA GLN A 445 -35.42 -11.67 5.66
C GLN A 445 -33.94 -12.00 5.40
N VAL A 446 -33.33 -12.78 6.31
CA VAL A 446 -31.93 -13.22 6.16
C VAL A 446 -31.74 -14.07 4.91
N ASP A 447 -32.63 -15.02 4.65
CA ASP A 447 -32.54 -15.91 3.49
C ASP A 447 -32.73 -15.15 2.17
N LYS A 448 -33.64 -14.18 2.12
CA LYS A 448 -33.76 -13.30 0.95
C LYS A 448 -32.52 -12.44 0.72
N MET A 449 -31.90 -11.93 1.78
CA MET A 449 -30.62 -11.23 1.66
C MET A 449 -29.48 -12.16 1.19
N LYS A 450 -29.46 -13.44 1.61
CA LYS A 450 -28.48 -14.41 1.10
C LYS A 450 -28.62 -14.62 -0.42
N GLU A 451 -29.84 -14.70 -0.94
CA GLU A 451 -30.08 -14.79 -2.39
C GLU A 451 -29.51 -13.58 -3.14
N ILE A 452 -29.72 -12.37 -2.62
CA ILE A 452 -29.18 -11.12 -3.16
C ILE A 452 -27.64 -11.15 -3.16
N VAL A 453 -27.02 -11.48 -2.02
CA VAL A 453 -25.56 -11.58 -1.87
C VAL A 453 -24.98 -12.61 -2.84
N HIS A 454 -25.66 -13.75 -3.05
CA HIS A 454 -25.20 -14.78 -3.98
C HIS A 454 -25.22 -14.30 -5.43
N LYS A 455 -26.27 -13.57 -5.85
CA LYS A 455 -26.39 -13.00 -7.21
C LYS A 455 -25.36 -11.92 -7.51
N LEU A 456 -24.93 -11.17 -6.49
CA LEU A 456 -23.95 -10.09 -6.60
C LEU A 456 -22.52 -10.52 -6.28
N ARG A 457 -22.28 -11.82 -6.05
CA ARG A 457 -20.95 -12.34 -5.74
C ARG A 457 -20.00 -12.13 -6.92
N PHE A 458 -18.81 -11.59 -6.62
CA PHE A 458 -17.71 -11.48 -7.56
C PHE A 458 -16.38 -11.85 -6.87
N LYS A 459 -15.34 -12.13 -7.66
CA LYS A 459 -13.99 -12.42 -7.15
C LYS A 459 -13.24 -11.10 -6.96
N TYR A 460 -13.05 -10.70 -5.70
CA TYR A 460 -12.24 -9.53 -5.37
C TYR A 460 -10.75 -9.80 -5.63
N ARG A 461 -10.06 -8.79 -6.17
CA ARG A 461 -8.60 -8.73 -6.23
C ARG A 461 -8.14 -7.34 -5.75
N SER A 462 -6.99 -7.27 -5.09
CA SER A 462 -6.44 -6.03 -4.56
C SER A 462 -6.04 -5.02 -5.65
N ASP A 463 -5.77 -5.49 -6.87
CA ASP A 463 -5.37 -4.71 -8.04
C ASP A 463 -6.53 -4.39 -8.99
N ALA A 464 -7.77 -4.75 -8.64
CA ALA A 464 -8.93 -4.60 -9.52
C ALA A 464 -9.42 -3.16 -9.68
N PHE A 465 -9.04 -2.25 -8.77
CA PHE A 465 -9.55 -0.88 -8.73
C PHE A 465 -8.40 0.12 -8.74
N GLU A 466 -8.42 1.03 -9.71
CA GLU A 466 -7.51 2.16 -9.77
C GLU A 466 -8.07 3.37 -9.01
N ASN A 467 -7.20 4.27 -8.55
CA ASN A 467 -7.63 5.48 -7.86
C ASN A 467 -8.09 6.53 -8.91
N PRO A 468 -9.40 6.86 -9.01
CA PRO A 468 -9.91 7.76 -10.04
C PRO A 468 -9.33 9.18 -9.94
N VAL A 469 -9.02 9.64 -8.73
CA VAL A 469 -8.43 10.98 -8.50
C VAL A 469 -7.00 11.03 -9.06
N LEU A 470 -6.21 9.98 -8.85
CA LEU A 470 -4.85 9.91 -9.42
C LEU A 470 -4.88 9.75 -10.92
N GLN A 471 -5.74 8.87 -11.44
CA GLN A 471 -5.88 8.68 -12.88
C GLN A 471 -6.25 9.98 -13.59
N GLN A 472 -7.26 10.69 -13.09
CA GLN A 472 -7.66 11.99 -13.65
C GLN A 472 -6.53 13.02 -13.57
N HIS A 473 -5.79 13.04 -12.46
CA HIS A 473 -4.67 13.97 -12.30
C HIS A 473 -3.58 13.73 -13.35
N TYR A 474 -3.14 12.49 -13.55
CA TYR A 474 -2.07 12.18 -14.50
C TYR A 474 -2.52 12.29 -15.96
N ARG A 475 -3.76 11.97 -16.30
CA ARG A 475 -4.30 12.25 -17.65
C ARG A 475 -4.35 13.73 -17.98
N ASN A 476 -4.71 14.57 -17.01
CA ASN A 476 -4.65 16.02 -17.18
C ASN A 476 -3.21 16.50 -17.42
N LEU A 477 -2.23 15.97 -16.66
CA LEU A 477 -0.82 16.32 -16.83
C LEU A 477 -0.25 15.84 -18.17
N GLU A 478 -0.62 14.64 -18.61
CA GLU A 478 -0.24 14.10 -19.91
C GLU A 478 -0.77 14.97 -21.06
N ALA A 479 -2.05 15.35 -21.01
CA ALA A 479 -2.65 16.24 -22.00
C ALA A 479 -1.96 17.60 -22.06
N LEU A 480 -1.62 18.18 -20.90
CA LEU A 480 -0.88 19.44 -20.83
C LEU A 480 0.56 19.30 -21.33
N ALA A 481 1.25 18.20 -21.03
CA ALA A 481 2.63 17.97 -21.44
C ALA A 481 2.78 17.68 -22.95
N LEU A 482 1.69 17.22 -23.59
CA LEU A 482 1.61 16.92 -25.02
C LEU A 482 0.85 18.00 -25.82
N ASP A 483 0.49 19.12 -25.19
CA ASP A 483 -0.28 20.21 -25.80
C ASP A 483 -1.60 19.74 -26.46
N LEU A 484 -2.27 18.75 -25.86
CA LEU A 484 -3.57 18.24 -26.31
C LEU A 484 -4.71 19.20 -25.92
N MET A 485 -5.74 19.28 -26.76
CA MET A 485 -6.89 20.16 -26.53
C MET A 485 -7.74 19.76 -25.30
N ALA A 486 -7.83 18.46 -25.02
CA ALA A 486 -8.57 17.93 -23.89
C ALA A 486 -7.92 16.61 -23.40
N PRO A 487 -7.99 16.32 -22.09
CA PRO A 487 -7.60 15.03 -21.56
C PRO A 487 -8.58 13.94 -21.99
N GLU A 488 -8.07 12.71 -22.09
CA GLU A 488 -8.88 11.52 -22.32
C GLU A 488 -9.85 11.29 -21.14
N HIS A 489 -11.07 10.83 -21.46
CA HIS A 489 -12.05 10.48 -20.43
C HIS A 489 -11.67 9.17 -19.74
N ILE A 490 -11.84 9.12 -18.42
CA ILE A 490 -11.52 7.94 -17.60
C ILE A 490 -12.82 7.42 -17.00
N GLU A 491 -13.02 6.11 -17.12
CA GLU A 491 -14.11 5.41 -16.44
C GLU A 491 -13.75 5.18 -14.96
N ASP A 492 -14.65 5.57 -14.06
CA ASP A 492 -14.47 5.33 -12.63
C ASP A 492 -14.90 3.90 -12.26
N LEU A 493 -13.92 3.01 -12.15
CA LEU A 493 -14.12 1.60 -11.81
C LEU A 493 -14.62 1.39 -10.37
N THR A 494 -14.63 2.43 -9.52
CA THR A 494 -15.14 2.35 -8.14
C THR A 494 -16.66 2.52 -8.08
N MET A 495 -17.27 3.05 -9.15
CA MET A 495 -18.71 3.22 -9.24
C MET A 495 -19.41 1.86 -9.48
N PRO A 496 -20.48 1.54 -8.73
CA PRO A 496 -21.21 0.30 -8.97
C PRO A 496 -21.88 0.30 -10.34
N ASN A 497 -21.81 -0.84 -11.04
CA ASN A 497 -22.52 -1.05 -12.30
C ASN A 497 -24.02 -1.28 -12.06
N VAL A 498 -24.74 -0.20 -11.72
CA VAL A 498 -26.16 -0.23 -11.29
C VAL A 498 -27.04 -1.01 -12.26
N ASN A 499 -26.95 -0.71 -13.57
CA ASN A 499 -27.76 -1.40 -14.60
C ASN A 499 -27.55 -2.91 -14.60
N MET A 500 -26.30 -3.35 -14.43
CA MET A 500 -25.95 -4.77 -14.39
C MET A 500 -26.46 -5.43 -13.09
N MET A 501 -26.37 -4.71 -11.97
CA MET A 501 -26.86 -5.18 -10.67
C MET A 501 -28.38 -5.33 -10.70
N ASP A 502 -29.11 -4.34 -11.20
CA ASP A 502 -30.58 -4.36 -11.31
C ASP A 502 -31.06 -5.51 -12.20
N GLN A 503 -30.42 -5.73 -13.35
CA GLN A 503 -30.71 -6.86 -14.22
C GLN A 503 -30.46 -8.21 -13.55
N ARG A 504 -29.38 -8.35 -12.77
CA ARG A 504 -29.06 -9.58 -12.05
C ARG A 504 -30.02 -9.86 -10.88
N LEU A 505 -30.50 -8.82 -10.20
CA LEU A 505 -31.39 -8.93 -9.05
C LEU A 505 -32.85 -9.15 -9.45
N GLY A 506 -33.31 -8.57 -10.56
CA GLY A 506 -34.69 -8.72 -11.02
C GLY A 506 -35.71 -8.33 -9.94
N SER A 507 -36.61 -9.24 -9.58
CA SER A 507 -37.64 -9.02 -8.54
C SER A 507 -37.12 -9.12 -7.10
N LEU A 508 -35.95 -9.71 -6.87
CA LEU A 508 -35.44 -10.00 -5.52
C LEU A 508 -35.28 -8.74 -4.66
N ALA A 509 -34.88 -7.63 -5.29
CA ALA A 509 -34.76 -6.34 -4.60
C ALA A 509 -36.12 -5.84 -4.11
N GLN A 510 -37.19 -6.02 -4.89
CA GLN A 510 -38.54 -5.64 -4.50
C GLN A 510 -39.12 -6.59 -3.45
N GLU A 511 -38.94 -7.89 -3.61
CA GLU A 511 -39.36 -8.90 -2.64
C GLU A 511 -38.72 -8.66 -1.26
N PHE A 512 -37.43 -8.32 -1.22
CA PHE A 512 -36.75 -7.97 0.04
C PHE A 512 -37.29 -6.67 0.64
N ARG A 513 -37.60 -5.65 -0.19
CA ARG A 513 -38.22 -4.41 0.27
C ARG A 513 -39.58 -4.68 0.91
N ASP A 514 -40.42 -5.49 0.28
CA ASP A 514 -41.76 -5.82 0.77
C ASP A 514 -41.72 -6.59 2.11
N LEU A 515 -40.65 -7.33 2.37
CA LEU A 515 -40.43 -8.08 3.62
C LEU A 515 -39.87 -7.25 4.77
N VAL A 516 -39.21 -6.12 4.49
CA VAL A 516 -38.47 -5.33 5.49
C VAL A 516 -39.11 -3.98 5.73
N TYR A 517 -39.47 -3.27 4.67
CA TYR A 517 -39.99 -1.91 4.76
C TYR A 517 -41.51 -1.92 4.81
N PRO A 518 -42.11 -1.25 5.82
CA PRO A 518 -43.54 -0.96 5.81
C PRO A 518 -43.95 -0.19 4.55
N ALA A 519 -45.20 -0.37 4.09
CA ALA A 519 -45.69 0.25 2.85
C ALA A 519 -45.68 1.79 2.87
N ASP A 520 -45.68 2.40 4.05
CA ASP A 520 -45.61 3.85 4.30
C ASP A 520 -44.18 4.35 4.61
N TYR A 521 -43.18 3.46 4.57
CA TYR A 521 -41.80 3.81 4.84
C TYR A 521 -41.15 4.45 3.61
N ASN A 522 -40.83 5.74 3.71
CA ASN A 522 -40.03 6.44 2.73
C ASN A 522 -38.55 6.48 3.19
N PRO A 523 -37.65 5.68 2.59
CA PRO A 523 -36.23 5.64 2.97
C PRO A 523 -35.49 6.96 2.72
N GLU A 524 -36.00 7.82 1.83
CA GLU A 524 -35.42 9.15 1.52
C GLU A 524 -36.12 10.29 2.28
N GLY A 525 -37.16 9.98 3.04
CA GLY A 525 -37.88 10.96 3.84
C GLY A 525 -37.04 11.39 5.04
N LYS A 526 -36.67 12.67 5.12
CA LYS A 526 -36.09 13.25 6.34
C LYS A 526 -37.03 12.93 7.51
N THR A 527 -36.53 12.24 8.53
CA THR A 527 -37.27 11.99 9.77
C THR A 527 -37.75 13.34 10.32
N ALA A 528 -39.07 13.54 10.35
CA ALA A 528 -39.64 14.74 10.93
C ALA A 528 -39.13 14.86 12.37
N PRO A 529 -38.54 15.99 12.79
CA PRO A 529 -38.07 16.15 14.15
C PRO A 529 -39.26 15.89 15.07
N LYS A 530 -39.10 14.96 16.01
CA LYS A 530 -40.08 14.73 17.09
C LYS A 530 -40.46 16.11 17.63
N ARG A 531 -41.70 16.52 17.38
CA ARG A 531 -42.27 17.77 17.91
C ARG A 531 -42.02 17.76 19.42
N LYS A 532 -41.12 18.62 19.89
CA LYS A 532 -41.11 19.01 21.31
C LYS A 532 -42.52 19.55 21.61
N PRO A 533 -43.20 19.09 22.66
CA PRO A 533 -44.43 19.73 23.10
C PRO A 533 -44.11 21.20 23.39
N ALA A 534 -44.90 22.10 22.80
CA ALA A 534 -44.78 23.52 23.04
C ALA A 534 -44.90 23.80 24.55
N GLU A 535 -43.94 24.54 25.10
CA GLU A 535 -44.05 25.14 26.42
C GLU A 535 -45.20 26.14 26.41
N ALA A 536 -46.32 25.75 27.01
CA ALA A 536 -47.34 26.69 27.44
C ALA A 536 -46.90 27.26 28.80
N ALA A 537 -46.64 28.57 28.82
CA ALA A 537 -46.40 29.33 30.04
C ALA A 537 -47.60 29.23 30.99
N GLY A 538 -47.37 28.76 32.22
CA GLY A 538 -48.36 28.73 33.29
C GLY A 538 -47.91 27.85 34.45
N GLY A 539 -47.48 28.48 35.55
CA GLY A 539 -46.76 27.85 36.65
C GLY A 539 -47.48 26.72 37.40
N THR A 540 -46.71 25.68 37.73
CA THR A 540 -46.64 25.01 39.04
C THR A 540 -45.48 24.02 38.96
N GLU A 541 -44.47 24.18 39.82
CA GLU A 541 -43.33 23.27 39.93
C GLU A 541 -43.82 21.84 40.25
N LYS A 542 -43.88 20.98 39.22
CA LYS A 542 -43.99 19.54 39.43
C LYS A 542 -42.59 19.01 39.77
N LYS A 543 -42.40 18.57 41.01
CA LYS A 543 -41.24 17.77 41.42
C LYS A 543 -41.00 16.64 40.40
N PRO A 544 -39.75 16.36 40.01
CA PRO A 544 -39.44 15.30 39.06
C PRO A 544 -39.88 13.96 39.66
N LYS A 545 -40.76 13.27 38.93
CA LYS A 545 -41.20 11.91 39.25
C LYS A 545 -40.04 10.99 38.88
N VAL A 546 -39.29 10.51 39.87
CA VAL A 546 -38.20 9.54 39.66
C VAL A 546 -38.86 8.17 39.54
N GLU A 547 -39.27 7.81 38.33
CA GLU A 547 -39.70 6.44 38.00
C GLU A 547 -38.46 5.60 37.67
N MET A 548 -38.10 4.66 38.54
CA MET A 548 -37.10 3.63 38.24
C MET A 548 -37.76 2.48 37.47
N SER A 549 -37.04 1.89 36.53
CA SER A 549 -37.54 0.74 35.76
C SER A 549 -37.56 -0.54 36.62
N GLU A 550 -38.39 -1.52 36.24
CA GLU A 550 -38.47 -2.82 36.94
C GLU A 550 -37.13 -3.56 36.94
N ASP A 551 -36.38 -3.50 35.84
CA ASP A 551 -35.07 -4.14 35.70
C ASP A 551 -34.01 -3.52 36.63
N GLU A 552 -34.03 -2.20 36.81
CA GLU A 552 -33.17 -1.51 37.78
C GLU A 552 -33.50 -1.93 39.21
N LEU A 553 -34.79 -2.02 39.56
CA LEU A 553 -35.22 -2.45 40.89
C LEU A 553 -34.84 -3.91 41.17
N ARG A 554 -35.01 -4.83 40.20
CA ARG A 554 -34.54 -6.22 40.31
C ARG A 554 -33.02 -6.31 40.44
N GLY A 555 -32.28 -5.48 39.71
CA GLY A 555 -30.82 -5.36 39.85
C GLY A 555 -30.38 -4.86 41.24
N HIS A 556 -31.13 -3.94 41.85
CA HIS A 556 -30.88 -3.46 43.21
C HIS A 556 -31.22 -4.50 44.29
N VAL A 557 -32.24 -5.34 44.06
CA VAL A 557 -32.58 -6.50 44.93
C VAL A 557 -31.44 -7.52 44.92
N GLN A 558 -31.00 -7.96 43.72
CA GLN A 558 -29.94 -8.96 43.58
C GLN A 558 -28.59 -8.51 44.16
N LYS A 559 -28.29 -7.21 44.07
CA LYS A 559 -27.04 -6.63 44.60
C LYS A 559 -27.14 -6.21 46.07
N GLY A 560 -28.28 -6.45 46.76
CA GLY A 560 -28.49 -6.05 48.16
C GLY A 560 -28.43 -4.54 48.43
N ASN A 561 -28.64 -3.71 47.40
CA ASN A 561 -28.40 -2.26 47.46
C ASN A 561 -29.68 -1.42 47.67
N LEU A 562 -30.84 -2.04 47.90
CA LEU A 562 -32.10 -1.35 48.20
C LEU A 562 -31.99 -0.40 49.42
N GLY A 563 -31.14 -0.73 50.40
CA GLY A 563 -30.86 0.09 51.57
C GLY A 563 -30.24 1.46 51.26
N LYS A 564 -29.67 1.65 50.07
CA LYS A 564 -29.09 2.94 49.63
C LYS A 564 -30.12 3.88 49.01
N LEU A 565 -31.31 3.40 48.66
CA LEU A 565 -32.37 4.22 48.08
C LEU A 565 -33.03 5.09 49.17
N THR A 566 -33.55 6.25 48.76
CA THR A 566 -34.27 7.15 49.67
C THR A 566 -35.69 6.65 49.90
N VAL A 567 -36.27 6.98 51.07
CA VAL A 567 -37.65 6.56 51.43
C VAL A 567 -38.70 6.97 50.38
N PRO A 568 -38.63 8.15 49.73
CA PRO A 568 -39.55 8.51 48.65
C PRO A 568 -39.47 7.57 47.43
N VAL A 569 -38.26 7.21 47.01
CA VAL A 569 -38.03 6.29 45.87
C VAL A 569 -38.58 4.89 46.18
N LEU A 570 -38.35 4.41 47.40
CA LEU A 570 -38.90 3.12 47.85
C LEU A 570 -40.43 3.13 47.90
N LYS A 571 -41.07 4.24 48.32
CA LYS A 571 -42.53 4.37 48.32
C LYS A 571 -43.14 4.38 46.92
N ASP A 572 -42.49 5.04 45.97
CA ASP A 572 -42.99 5.08 44.59
C ASP A 572 -42.77 3.73 43.88
N ALA A 573 -41.65 3.03 44.15
CA ALA A 573 -41.46 1.65 43.74
C ALA A 573 -42.55 0.72 44.34
N CYS A 574 -42.87 0.81 45.64
CA CYS A 574 -43.95 0.02 46.23
C CYS A 574 -45.31 0.26 45.53
N LYS A 575 -45.62 1.51 45.16
CA LYS A 575 -46.85 1.84 44.43
C LYS A 575 -46.87 1.26 43.02
N GLN A 576 -45.73 1.27 42.32
CA GLN A 576 -45.59 0.72 40.97
C GLN A 576 -45.88 -0.79 40.94
N PHE A 577 -45.49 -1.52 41.99
CA PHE A 577 -45.76 -2.96 42.13
C PHE A 577 -47.05 -3.28 42.90
N GLY A 578 -47.91 -2.28 43.16
CA GLY A 578 -49.21 -2.48 43.82
C GLY A 578 -49.12 -2.91 45.29
N VAL A 579 -47.98 -2.74 45.95
CA VAL A 579 -47.75 -3.14 47.33
C VAL A 579 -48.30 -2.06 48.28
N LYS A 580 -49.37 -2.36 49.00
CA LYS A 580 -49.94 -1.45 50.01
C LYS A 580 -49.08 -1.48 51.28
N VAL A 581 -48.32 -0.42 51.51
CA VAL A 581 -47.50 -0.26 52.73
C VAL A 581 -48.03 0.90 53.56
N THR A 582 -48.43 0.63 54.80
CA THR A 582 -48.88 1.62 55.80
C THR A 582 -47.73 2.19 56.63
N GLY A 583 -46.53 1.62 56.51
CA GLY A 583 -45.35 1.95 57.29
C GLY A 583 -44.56 3.17 56.78
N THR A 584 -44.05 3.97 57.72
CA THR A 584 -43.10 5.07 57.46
C THR A 584 -41.63 4.65 57.57
N LYS A 585 -41.36 3.42 58.04
CA LYS A 585 -40.00 2.91 58.25
C LYS A 585 -39.39 2.39 56.96
N LYS A 586 -38.13 2.77 56.72
CA LYS A 586 -37.38 2.40 55.51
C LYS A 586 -37.20 0.89 55.33
N GLN A 587 -36.99 0.15 56.43
CA GLN A 587 -36.79 -1.29 56.39
C GLN A 587 -38.05 -2.05 55.93
N GLU A 588 -39.23 -1.63 56.38
CA GLU A 588 -40.51 -2.25 56.00
C GLU A 588 -40.79 -2.13 54.48
N LEU A 589 -40.39 -1.01 53.87
CA LEU A 589 -40.51 -0.81 52.42
C LEU A 589 -39.54 -1.71 51.63
N ILE A 590 -38.33 -1.91 52.15
CA ILE A 590 -37.31 -2.78 51.55
C ILE A 590 -37.77 -4.25 51.59
N ASP A 591 -38.26 -4.70 52.74
CA ASP A 591 -38.71 -6.08 52.93
C ASP A 591 -39.93 -6.39 52.04
N ALA A 592 -40.87 -5.44 51.92
CA ALA A 592 -42.07 -5.58 51.09
C ALA A 592 -41.75 -5.59 49.58
N LEU A 593 -40.80 -4.76 49.12
CA LEU A 593 -40.33 -4.79 47.73
C LEU A 593 -39.54 -6.06 47.41
N THR A 594 -38.70 -6.51 48.34
CA THR A 594 -37.92 -7.74 48.18
C THR A 594 -38.86 -8.95 48.09
N ALA A 595 -39.85 -9.06 48.97
CA ALA A 595 -40.82 -10.15 48.94
C ALA A 595 -41.64 -10.21 47.63
N GLN A 596 -41.94 -9.05 47.03
CA GLN A 596 -42.72 -8.96 45.79
C GLN A 596 -41.89 -9.22 44.53
N LEU A 597 -40.62 -8.79 44.50
CA LEU A 597 -39.72 -8.93 43.35
C LEU A 597 -38.95 -10.27 43.32
N THR A 598 -39.01 -11.04 44.41
CA THR A 598 -38.42 -12.39 44.52
C THR A 598 -39.45 -13.52 44.36
N LYS A 599 -40.74 -13.17 44.17
CA LYS A 599 -41.72 -14.09 43.54
C LYS A 599 -41.47 -14.13 42.05
#